data_AF-A0A3L7SDY3-F1
#
_entry.id   AF-A0A3L7SDY3-F1
#
_cell.length_a   1.000
_cell.length_b   1.000
_cell.length_c   1.000
_cell.angle_alpha   90.00
_cell.angle_beta   90.00
_cell.angle_gamma   90.00
#
_symmetry.space_group_name_H-M   'P 1'
#
loop_
_entity.id
_entity.type
_entity.pdbx_description
1 polymer ?
#
loop_
_entity_poly.entity_id
_entity_poly.type
_entity_poly.pdbx_seq_one_letter_code
_entity_poly.pdbx_strand_id
1 'polypeptide(L)'
;MANLFEIVFVRIWWTYDADEPFGFSACYHWLNILEGLVWMVFSALVLMRFLRHRRSRIELCYFALFASFGASDLVEAWQQSSWLIWLKLFNLCGLAWTRARVMHRHYPEARVY
;
A
#
# COMPACT_ATOMS: atom_id res chain seq x y z
N MET A 1 14.44 2.20 29.76
CA MET A 1 13.08 2.33 29.22
C MET A 1 13.24 2.74 27.76
N ALA A 2 12.71 1.96 26.81
CA ALA A 2 12.77 2.37 25.40
C ALA A 2 12.06 3.72 25.25
N ASN A 3 12.69 4.66 24.54
CA ASN A 3 12.12 5.99 24.37
C ASN A 3 10.88 5.87 23.48
N LEU A 4 9.78 6.54 23.82
CA LEU A 4 8.51 6.43 23.09
C LEU A 4 8.69 6.75 21.60
N PHE A 5 9.61 7.67 21.30
CA PHE A 5 10.05 7.99 19.95
C PHE A 5 10.59 6.78 19.18
N GLU A 6 11.44 5.95 19.80
CA GLU A 6 12.01 4.76 19.16
C GLU A 6 10.92 3.75 18.81
N ILE A 7 9.96 3.56 19.73
CA ILE A 7 8.84 2.63 19.54
C ILE A 7 7.95 3.08 18.38
N VAL A 8 7.70 4.39 18.25
CA VAL A 8 6.74 4.92 17.27
C VAL A 8 7.35 5.11 15.88
N PHE A 9 8.65 5.37 15.76
CA PHE A 9 9.25 5.74 14.48
C PHE A 9 10.28 4.74 13.95
N VAL A 10 11.03 4.08 14.82
CA VAL A 10 12.25 3.34 14.42
C VAL A 10 12.11 1.83 14.62
N ARG A 11 11.28 1.41 15.57
CA ARG A 11 11.19 0.01 15.97
C ARG A 11 10.83 -0.91 14.82
N ILE A 12 11.62 -1.96 14.67
CA ILE A 12 11.34 -3.13 13.86
C ILE A 12 10.49 -4.08 14.72
N TRP A 13 9.32 -4.45 14.21
CA TRP A 13 8.35 -5.29 14.91
C TRP A 13 8.46 -6.75 14.52
N TRP A 14 8.84 -7.01 13.28
CA TRP A 14 8.96 -8.35 12.74
C TRP A 14 10.01 -8.37 11.62
N THR A 15 10.73 -9.49 11.52
CA THR A 15 11.70 -9.76 10.46
C THR A 15 11.50 -11.21 10.04
N TYR A 16 11.51 -11.46 8.74
CA TYR A 16 11.39 -12.81 8.20
C TYR A 16 12.66 -13.63 8.46
N ASP A 17 12.50 -14.83 8.99
CA ASP A 17 13.55 -15.84 9.12
C ASP A 17 13.12 -17.09 8.35
N ALA A 18 13.95 -17.53 7.40
CA ALA A 18 13.67 -18.68 6.54
C ALA A 18 13.95 -20.02 7.23
N ASP A 19 14.73 -20.01 8.31
CA ASP A 19 15.08 -21.20 9.08
C ASP A 19 14.04 -21.52 10.17
N GLU A 20 13.08 -20.61 10.40
CA GLU A 20 11.98 -20.82 11.34
C GLU A 20 11.01 -21.89 10.78
N PRO A 21 10.56 -22.87 11.61
CA PRO A 21 9.57 -23.85 11.20
C PRO A 21 8.32 -23.20 10.58
N PHE A 22 7.76 -23.84 9.55
CA PHE A 22 6.61 -23.31 8.84
C PHE A 22 5.45 -23.00 9.80
N GLY A 23 5.14 -21.71 9.95
CA GLY A 23 4.21 -21.20 10.95
C GLY A 23 3.71 -19.80 10.60
N PHE A 24 3.50 -18.96 11.61
CA PHE A 24 2.98 -17.61 11.43
C PHE A 24 3.89 -16.75 10.51
N SER A 25 5.21 -16.76 10.72
CA SER A 25 6.16 -15.97 9.94
C SER A 25 6.14 -16.30 8.44
N ALA A 26 6.08 -17.59 8.09
CA ALA A 26 5.97 -18.03 6.70
C ALA A 26 4.63 -17.60 6.07
N CYS A 27 3.53 -17.74 6.80
CA CYS A 27 2.21 -17.29 6.33
C CYS A 27 2.18 -15.77 6.11
N TYR A 28 2.66 -15.00 7.09
CA TYR A 28 2.71 -13.54 7.04
C TYR A 28 3.58 -13.02 5.89
N HIS A 29 4.75 -13.63 5.66
CA HIS A 29 5.62 -13.36 4.52
C HIS A 29 4.88 -13.50 3.19
N TRP A 30 4.25 -14.66 2.95
CA TRP A 30 3.57 -14.93 1.69
C TRP A 30 2.31 -14.09 1.49
N LEU A 31 1.54 -13.82 2.56
CA LEU A 31 0.38 -12.93 2.49
C LEU A 31 0.79 -11.52 2.07
N ASN A 32 1.84 -10.96 2.66
CA ASN A 32 2.36 -9.63 2.28
C ASN A 32 2.84 -9.59 0.83
N ILE A 33 3.49 -10.66 0.33
CA ILE A 33 3.85 -10.76 -1.10
C ILE A 33 2.61 -10.72 -1.98
N LEU A 34 1.60 -11.53 -1.66
CA LEU A 34 0.36 -11.58 -2.44
C LEU A 34 -0.39 -10.24 -2.42
N GLU A 35 -0.51 -9.60 -1.26
CA GLU A 35 -1.11 -8.28 -1.12
C GLU A 35 -0.35 -7.24 -1.95
N GLY A 36 0.98 -7.20 -1.84
CA GLY A 36 1.83 -6.32 -2.62
C GLY A 36 1.62 -6.47 -4.13
N LEU A 37 1.55 -7.70 -4.62
CA LEU A 37 1.26 -7.99 -6.04
C LEU A 37 -0.13 -7.49 -6.46
N VAL A 38 -1.16 -7.71 -5.63
CA VAL A 38 -2.52 -7.23 -5.90
C VAL A 38 -2.56 -5.71 -6.03
N TRP A 39 -1.89 -4.98 -5.14
CA TRP A 39 -1.80 -3.52 -5.23
C TRP A 39 -1.05 -3.05 -6.47
N MET A 40 0.01 -3.75 -6.88
CA MET A 40 0.74 -3.45 -8.11
C MET A 40 -0.15 -3.64 -9.35
N VAL A 41 -1.02 -4.66 -9.37
CA VAL A 41 -2.03 -4.84 -10.42
C VAL A 41 -3.01 -3.66 -10.44
N PHE A 42 -3.53 -3.22 -9.29
CA PHE A 42 -4.40 -2.04 -9.23
C PHE A 42 -3.70 -0.76 -9.68
N SER A 43 -2.43 -0.58 -9.29
CA SER A 43 -1.60 0.51 -9.77
C SER A 43 -1.50 0.52 -11.29
N ALA A 44 -1.17 -0.63 -11.89
CA ALA A 44 -1.10 -0.77 -13.35
C ALA A 44 -2.44 -0.48 -14.03
N LEU A 45 -3.57 -0.95 -13.47
CA LEU A 45 -4.91 -0.67 -13.99
C LEU A 45 -5.23 0.83 -13.99
N VAL A 46 -4.90 1.54 -12.91
CA VAL A 46 -5.08 3.00 -12.82
C VAL A 46 -4.20 3.71 -13.85
N LEU A 47 -2.94 3.30 -14.02
CA LEU A 47 -2.05 3.88 -15.02
C LEU A 47 -2.56 3.63 -16.45
N MET A 48 -2.98 2.40 -16.76
CA MET A 48 -3.56 2.07 -18.07
C MET A 48 -4.80 2.91 -18.37
N ARG A 49 -5.67 3.12 -17.38
CA ARG A 49 -6.84 4.01 -17.51
C ARG A 49 -6.40 5.44 -17.81
N PHE A 50 -5.40 5.96 -17.09
CA PHE A 50 -4.86 7.29 -17.33
C PHE A 50 -4.24 7.40 -18.73
N LEU A 51 -3.48 6.42 -19.19
CA LEU A 51 -2.84 6.46 -20.51
C LEU A 51 -3.87 6.43 -21.65
N ARG A 52 -4.97 5.68 -21.47
CA ARG A 52 -6.05 5.58 -22.46
C ARG A 52 -6.93 6.83 -22.53
N HIS A 53 -7.27 7.44 -21.39
CA HIS A 53 -8.25 8.54 -21.36
C HIS A 53 -7.65 9.92 -21.05
N ARG A 54 -6.53 9.98 -20.32
CA ARG A 54 -5.81 11.18 -19.87
C ARG A 54 -6.70 12.26 -19.25
N ARG A 55 -7.79 11.84 -18.60
CA ARG A 55 -8.84 12.74 -18.09
C ARG A 55 -8.39 13.57 -16.90
N SER A 56 -7.53 13.05 -16.03
CA SER A 56 -7.11 13.75 -14.82
C SER A 56 -5.70 13.39 -14.37
N ARG A 57 -4.87 14.40 -14.08
CA ARG A 57 -3.53 14.20 -13.49
C ARG A 57 -3.59 13.63 -12.06
N ILE A 58 -4.74 13.68 -11.39
CA ILE A 58 -4.96 13.05 -10.08
C ILE A 58 -4.82 11.53 -10.19
N GLU A 59 -5.09 10.93 -11.35
CA GLU A 59 -4.89 9.50 -11.57
C GLU A 59 -3.41 9.08 -11.48
N LEU A 60 -2.46 9.98 -11.79
CA LEU A 60 -1.04 9.71 -11.58
C LEU A 60 -0.70 9.65 -10.09
N CYS A 61 -1.29 10.53 -9.28
CA CYS A 61 -1.17 10.44 -7.82
C CYS A 61 -1.80 9.13 -7.31
N TYR A 62 -2.95 8.73 -7.87
CA TYR A 62 -3.64 7.52 -7.48
C TYR A 62 -2.84 6.25 -7.84
N PHE A 63 -2.24 6.23 -9.04
CA PHE A 63 -1.26 5.23 -9.47
C PHE A 63 -0.09 5.15 -8.49
N ALA A 64 0.53 6.30 -8.18
CA ALA A 64 1.69 6.36 -7.30
C ALA A 64 1.38 5.85 -5.90
N LEU A 65 0.20 6.17 -5.35
CA LEU A 65 -0.26 5.69 -4.04
C LEU A 65 -0.49 4.18 -4.01
N PHE A 66 -1.05 3.58 -5.07
CA PHE A 66 -1.15 2.12 -5.15
C PHE A 66 0.22 1.46 -5.31
N ALA A 67 1.10 2.05 -6.11
CA ALA A 67 2.46 1.54 -6.29
C ALA A 67 3.25 1.60 -4.99
N SER A 68 3.19 2.70 -4.25
CA SER A 68 3.86 2.85 -2.97
C SER A 68 3.28 1.91 -1.90
N PHE A 69 1.97 1.69 -1.89
CA PHE A 69 1.33 0.71 -1.00
C PHE A 69 1.81 -0.71 -1.32
N GLY A 70 1.76 -1.12 -2.59
CA GLY A 70 2.23 -2.44 -3.01
C GLY A 70 3.72 -2.66 -2.76
N ALA A 71 4.56 -1.66 -3.03
CA ALA A 71 5.98 -1.73 -2.71
C ALA A 71 6.23 -1.84 -1.20
N SER A 72 5.45 -1.14 -0.37
CA SER A 72 5.57 -1.25 1.08
C SER A 72 5.16 -2.62 1.61
N ASP A 73 4.14 -3.26 1.03
CA ASP A 73 3.75 -4.64 1.37
C ASP A 73 4.83 -5.64 0.98
N LEU A 74 5.45 -5.45 -0.20
CA LEU A 74 6.59 -6.27 -0.58
C LEU A 74 7.72 -6.11 0.44
N VAL A 75 8.15 -4.89 0.78
CA VAL A 75 9.19 -4.69 1.82
C VAL A 75 8.78 -5.32 3.16
N GLU A 76 7.51 -5.18 3.56
CA GLU A 76 6.95 -5.77 4.78
C GLU A 76 7.04 -7.29 4.82
N ALA A 77 7.04 -7.96 3.66
CA ALA A 77 7.27 -9.40 3.60
C ALA A 77 8.63 -9.81 4.17
N TRP A 78 9.65 -8.95 4.13
CA TRP A 78 10.96 -9.24 4.74
C TRP A 78 11.12 -8.61 6.11
N GLN A 79 10.58 -7.41 6.32
CA GLN A 79 10.73 -6.69 7.58
C GLN A 79 9.59 -5.71 7.79
N GLN A 80 8.92 -5.80 8.94
CA GLN A 80 7.91 -4.84 9.36
C GLN A 80 8.51 -3.83 10.34
N SER A 81 8.40 -2.55 10.01
CA SER A 81 8.91 -1.45 10.83
C SER A 81 7.83 -0.38 11.08
N SER A 82 7.99 0.37 12.16
CA SER A 82 7.04 1.44 12.52
C SER A 82 6.90 2.49 11.42
N TRP A 83 7.99 2.75 10.70
CA TRP A 83 7.98 3.65 9.54
C TRP A 83 7.09 3.15 8.40
N LEU A 84 7.11 1.84 8.11
CA LEU A 84 6.24 1.25 7.09
C LEU A 84 4.76 1.39 7.45
N ILE A 85 4.42 1.26 8.74
CA ILE A 85 3.06 1.48 9.23
C ILE A 85 2.59 2.90 8.92
N TRP A 86 3.43 3.92 9.18
CA TRP A 86 3.12 5.31 8.84
C TRP A 86 2.99 5.54 7.33
N LEU A 87 3.87 4.93 6.54
CA LEU A 87 3.81 5.01 5.08
C LEU A 87 2.50 4.41 4.55
N LYS A 88 2.08 3.25 5.05
CA LYS A 88 0.80 2.63 4.71
C LYS A 88 -0.38 3.48 5.13
N LEU A 89 -0.36 4.05 6.33
CA LEU A 89 -1.41 4.93 6.80
C LEU A 89 -1.53 6.18 5.90
N PHE A 90 -0.40 6.79 5.56
CA PHE A 90 -0.36 7.91 4.62
C PHE A 90 -0.92 7.52 3.25
N ASN A 91 -0.49 6.38 2.70
CA ASN A 91 -0.98 5.89 1.42
C ASN A 91 -2.48 5.62 1.48
N LEU A 92 -2.99 4.99 2.55
CA LEU A 92 -4.42 4.70 2.73
C LEU A 92 -5.26 5.98 2.76
N CYS A 93 -4.84 6.98 3.53
CA CYS A 93 -5.49 8.29 3.55
C CYS A 93 -5.47 8.95 2.16
N GLY A 94 -4.34 8.87 1.46
CA GLY A 94 -4.18 9.36 0.10
C GLY A 94 -5.10 8.64 -0.90
N LEU A 95 -5.21 7.31 -0.82
CA LEU A 95 -6.08 6.49 -1.67
C LEU A 95 -7.55 6.82 -1.41
N ALA A 96 -7.96 6.94 -0.15
CA ALA A 96 -9.32 7.32 0.22
C ALA A 96 -9.68 8.72 -0.32
N TRP A 97 -8.77 9.68 -0.16
CA TRP A 97 -8.95 11.05 -0.66
C TRP A 97 -8.98 11.12 -2.19
N THR A 98 -8.05 10.46 -2.87
CA THR A 98 -8.00 10.44 -4.35
C THR A 98 -9.20 9.70 -4.93
N ARG A 99 -9.62 8.57 -4.33
CA ARG A 99 -10.86 7.87 -4.69
C ARG A 99 -12.07 8.78 -4.57
N ALA A 100 -12.25 9.44 -3.43
CA ALA A 100 -13.36 10.37 -3.23
C ALA A 100 -13.36 11.49 -4.29
N ARG A 101 -12.20 12.08 -4.58
CA ARG A 101 -12.08 13.16 -5.59
C ARG A 101 -12.36 12.68 -7.00
N VAL A 102 -11.81 11.54 -7.41
CA VAL A 102 -11.97 11.01 -8.77
C VAL A 102 -13.42 10.56 -9.00
N MET A 103 -14.03 9.86 -8.05
CA MET A 103 -15.42 9.44 -8.15
C MET A 103 -16.39 10.64 -8.16
N HIS A 104 -16.21 11.61 -7.27
CA HIS A 104 -17.10 12.78 -7.23
C HIS A 104 -16.99 13.69 -8.46
N ARG A 105 -15.80 13.86 -9.05
CA ARG A 105 -15.60 14.83 -10.15
C ARG A 105 -15.62 14.24 -11.54
N HIS A 106 -15.16 13.01 -11.72
CA HIS A 106 -14.93 12.45 -13.06
C HIS A 106 -15.82 11.25 -13.37
N TYR A 107 -16.37 10.57 -12.36
CA TYR A 107 -17.19 9.38 -12.53
C TYR A 107 -18.38 9.34 -11.56
N PRO A 108 -19.30 10.32 -11.61
CA PRO A 108 -20.44 10.38 -10.67
C PRO A 108 -21.39 9.18 -10.81
N GLU A 109 -21.46 8.56 -12.00
CA GLU A 109 -22.31 7.40 -12.30
C GLU A 109 -21.71 6.06 -11.81
N ALA A 110 -20.42 6.03 -11.45
CA ALA A 110 -19.73 4.80 -11.04
C ALA A 110 -19.92 4.48 -9.53
N ARG A 111 -20.95 5.05 -8.88
CA ARG A 111 -21.28 4.73 -7.49
C ARG A 111 -21.80 3.30 -7.41
N VAL A 112 -21.12 2.47 -6.64
CA VAL A 112 -21.59 1.14 -6.26
C VAL A 112 -22.56 1.34 -5.09
N TYR A 113 -23.78 1.78 -5.42
CA TYR A 113 -24.93 2.06 -4.55
C TYR A 113 -24.76 3.22 -3.56
#